data_AF-A0A536IBM0-F1
#
_entry.id   AF-A0A536IBM0-F1
#
_cell.length_a   1.000
_cell.length_b   1.000
_cell.length_c   1.000
_cell.angle_alpha   90.00
_cell.angle_beta   90.00
_cell.angle_gamma   90.00
#
_symmetry.space_group_name_H-M   'P 1'
#
loop_
_entity.id
_entity.type
_entity.pdbx_description
1 polymer ?
#
loop_
_entity_poly.entity_id
_entity_poly.type
_entity_poly.pdbx_seq_one_letter_code
_entity_poly.pdbx_strand_id
1 'polypeptide(L)' 'MLEPLKTTFILLSFEGPDVYSQAGGLGVRVKELSRALAERGYETHLF' A
#
# COMPACT_ATOMS: atom_id res chain seq x y z
N MET A 1 -2.83 -5.22 19.76
CA MET A 1 -2.26 -5.54 18.43
C MET A 1 -3.38 -5.53 17.41
N LEU A 2 -3.08 -5.23 16.15
CA LEU A 2 -4.05 -5.34 15.06
C LEU A 2 -4.23 -6.81 14.67
N GLU A 3 -5.45 -7.22 14.32
CA GLU A 3 -5.78 -8.59 13.94
C GLU A 3 -6.11 -8.64 12.44
N PRO A 4 -5.51 -9.56 11.65
CA PRO A 4 -5.67 -9.62 10.19
C PRO A 4 -7.12 -9.71 9.69
N LEU A 5 -7.96 -10.49 10.36
CA LEU A 5 -9.37 -10.69 9.98
C LEU A 5 -10.32 -9.59 10.47
N LYS A 6 -9.80 -8.61 11.23
CA LYS A 6 -10.60 -7.51 11.81
C LYS A 6 -10.07 -6.14 11.43
N THR A 7 -9.03 -6.08 10.61
CA THR A 7 -8.34 -4.83 10.26
C THR A 7 -8.11 -4.77 8.76
N THR A 8 -8.69 -3.75 8.13
CA THR A 8 -8.47 -3.43 6.71
C THR A 8 -7.60 -2.18 6.63
N PHE A 9 -6.58 -2.20 5.76
CA PHE A 9 -5.73 -1.04 5.50
C PHE A 9 -6.13 -0.36 4.19
N ILE A 10 -6.38 0.94 4.25
CA ILE A 10 -6.60 1.79 3.09
C ILE A 10 -5.37 2.67 2.91
N LEU A 11 -4.68 2.52 1.77
CA LEU A 11 -3.50 3.28 1.41
C LEU A 11 -3.86 4.19 0.24
N LEU A 12 -3.63 5.49 0.40
CA LEU A 12 -3.84 6.50 -0.63
C LEU A 12 -2.48 7.08 -1.04
N SER A 13 -2.10 6.89 -2.30
CA SER A 13 -0.88 7.41 -2.90
C SER A 13 -1.22 8.38 -4.02
N PHE A 14 -0.69 9.59 -3.94
CA PHE A 14 -0.80 10.57 -5.02
C PHE A 14 0.32 10.39 -6.07
N GLU A 15 1.31 9.53 -5.80
CA GLU A 15 2.22 9.03 -6.83
C GLU A 15 1.60 7.77 -7.45
N GLY A 16 0.98 7.95 -8.62
CA GLY A 16 0.33 6.89 -9.38
C GLY A 16 1.31 5.97 -10.12
N PRO A 17 0.79 5.00 -10.93
CA PRO A 17 1.62 4.09 -11.72
C PRO A 17 2.35 4.76 -12.88
N ASP A 18 2.04 6.04 -13.16
CA ASP A 18 2.74 6.83 -14.15
C ASP A 18 4.20 7.04 -13.71
N VAL A 19 5.13 6.62 -14.57
CA VAL A 19 6.58 6.70 -14.36
C VAL A 19 7.06 8.14 -14.10
N TYR A 20 6.38 9.16 -14.63
CA TYR A 20 6.68 10.57 -14.33
C TYR A 20 6.13 11.04 -12.99
N SER A 21 5.13 10.32 -12.44
CA SER A 21 4.61 10.55 -11.09
C SER A 21 5.41 9.82 -10.01
N GLN A 22 6.44 9.04 -10.36
CA GLN A 22 7.32 8.34 -9.41
C GLN A 22 8.59 9.11 -9.05
N ALA A 23 8.55 10.44 -9.13
CA ALA A 23 9.72 11.30 -8.95
C ALA A 23 10.40 11.17 -7.57
N GLY A 24 9.70 10.68 -6.53
CA GLY A 24 10.22 10.52 -5.17
C GLY A 24 10.29 9.08 -4.64
N GLY A 25 9.84 8.08 -5.42
CA GLY A 25 9.79 6.67 -5.00
C GLY A 25 8.75 6.37 -3.91
N LEU A 26 7.87 7.32 -3.59
CA LEU A 26 6.78 7.13 -2.63
C LEU A 26 5.80 6.07 -3.17
N GLY A 27 5.42 6.15 -4.44
CA GLY A 27 4.52 5.17 -5.06
C GLY A 27 5.08 3.75 -4.99
N VAL A 28 6.40 3.59 -5.20
CA VAL A 28 7.10 2.31 -5.04
C VAL A 28 7.01 1.82 -3.59
N ARG A 29 7.31 2.68 -2.61
CA ARG A 29 7.28 2.28 -1.19
C ARG A 29 5.88 1.97 -0.68
N VAL A 30 4.86 2.71 -1.09
CA VAL A 30 3.47 2.44 -0.71
C VAL A 30 2.99 1.12 -1.31
N LYS A 31 3.37 0.82 -2.56
CA LYS A 31 3.09 -0.48 -3.18
C LYS A 31 3.73 -1.63 -2.43
N GLU A 32 5.01 -1.50 -2.06
CA GLU A 32 5.73 -2.52 -1.29
C GLU A 32 5.13 -2.69 0.12
N LEU A 33 4.72 -1.61 0.78
CA LEU A 33 4.02 -1.67 2.06
C LEU A 33 2.68 -2.42 1.94
N SER A 34 1.87 -2.08 0.94
CA SER A 34 0.59 -2.77 0.70
C SER A 34 0.81 -4.28 0.51
N ARG A 35 1.82 -4.67 -0.26
CA ARG A 35 2.18 -6.08 -0.46
C ARG A 35 2.60 -6.76 0.85
N ALA A 36 3.48 -6.13 1.63
CA ALA A 36 3.97 -6.69 2.89
C ALA A 36 2.88 -6.82 3.97
N LEU A 37 1.82 -6.01 3.91
CA LEU A 37 0.64 -6.13 4.76
C LEU A 37 -0.28 -7.27 4.30
N ALA A 38 -0.50 -7.39 2.98
CA ALA A 38 -1.27 -8.49 2.41
C ALA A 38 -0.62 -9.86 2.69
N GLU A 39 0.72 -9.97 2.60
CA GLU A 39 1.47 -11.18 2.95
C GLU A 39 1.35 -11.57 4.44
N ARG A 40 1.02 -10.60 5.31
CA ARG A 40 0.73 -10.83 6.73
C ARG A 40 -0.75 -11.16 7.00
N GLY A 41 -1.57 -11.27 5.95
CA GLY A 41 -2.98 -11.67 6.01
C GLY A 41 -3.97 -10.51 6.19
N TYR A 42 -3.50 -9.26 6.15
CA TYR A 42 -4.41 -8.11 6.21
C TYR A 42 -5.04 -7.84 4.85
N GLU A 43 -6.30 -7.41 4.84
CA GLU A 43 -6.92 -6.86 3.63
C GLU A 43 -6.34 -5.46 3.36
N THR A 44 -5.96 -5.20 2.11
CA THR A 44 -5.36 -3.92 1.71
C THR A 44 -6.00 -3.38 0.43
N HIS A 45 -6.29 -2.09 0.41
CA HIS A 45 -6.67 -1.35 -0.79
C HIS A 45 -5.67 -0.22 -1.03
N LEU A 46 -5.13 -0.13 -2.25
CA LEU A 46 -4.25 0.95 -2.68
C LEU A 46 -4.95 1.75 -3.78
N PHE A 47 -5.08 3.06 -3.54
CA PHE A 47 -5.65 4.05 -4.46
C PHE A 47 -4.61 5.10 -4.86
#